data_AF-A0A9W7DMC6-F1
#
_entry.id   AF-A0A9W7DMC6-F1
#
_cell.length_a   1.000
_cell.length_b   1.000
_cell.length_c   1.000
_cell.angle_alpha   90.00
_cell.angle_beta   90.00
_cell.angle_gamma   90.00
#
_symmetry.space_group_name_H-M   'P 1'
#
loop_
_entity.id
_entity.type
_entity.pdbx_description
1 polymer ?
#
loop_
_entity_poly.entity_id
_entity_poly.type
_entity_poly.pdbx_seq_one_letter_code
_entity_poly.pdbx_strand_id
1 'polypeptide(L)'
;MVQMMNQTVKNKKKTKTQRNKQKRHKERELLESQLKELKARIKQLETIPELSTSTSNTTETSTQTKQQQANERRVQKETRKLGSKHTPLETPLEVKLSDELSDSLRTLKPEGNLLYDQMNKLQSSGMVEVRKQSKQKRKYKKKVTEKWTYKDFKW
;
A
#
# COMPACT_ATOMS: atom_id res chain seq x y z
N MET A 1 -9.97 69.40 64.64
CA MET A 1 -9.62 68.08 64.07
C MET A 1 -10.88 67.25 63.98
N VAL A 2 -11.43 67.03 62.79
CA VAL A 2 -12.64 66.22 62.59
C VAL A 2 -12.23 64.77 62.40
N GLN A 3 -12.64 63.91 63.33
CA GLN A 3 -12.30 62.49 63.37
C GLN A 3 -13.16 61.76 62.32
N MET A 4 -12.54 61.29 61.23
CA MET A 4 -13.21 60.46 60.23
C MET A 4 -13.62 59.12 60.85
N MET A 5 -14.92 58.89 60.98
CA MET A 5 -15.49 57.65 61.50
C MET A 5 -15.40 56.55 60.43
N ASN A 6 -14.77 55.41 60.74
CA ASN A 6 -14.68 54.27 59.82
C ASN A 6 -16.07 53.64 59.63
N GLN A 7 -16.46 53.42 58.36
CA GLN A 7 -17.75 52.84 57.98
C GLN A 7 -17.95 51.40 58.49
N THR A 8 -19.17 51.06 58.90
CA THR A 8 -19.49 49.79 59.58
C THR A 8 -19.30 48.58 58.66
N VAL A 9 -18.67 47.52 59.19
CA VAL A 9 -18.43 46.27 58.45
C VAL A 9 -19.75 45.58 58.15
N LYS A 10 -20.27 45.76 56.94
CA LYS A 10 -21.47 45.04 56.46
C LYS A 10 -21.16 43.55 56.39
N ASN A 11 -21.91 42.76 57.16
CA ASN A 11 -21.77 41.30 57.19
C ASN A 11 -22.15 40.71 55.82
N LYS A 12 -21.16 40.27 55.05
CA LYS A 12 -21.34 39.70 53.69
C LYS A 12 -21.87 38.25 53.69
N LYS A 13 -22.29 37.72 54.84
CA LYS A 13 -22.77 36.34 54.97
C LYS A 13 -24.14 36.17 54.31
N LYS A 14 -24.24 35.23 53.38
CA LYS A 14 -25.49 34.91 52.70
C LYS A 14 -26.53 34.34 53.66
N THR A 15 -27.75 34.87 53.56
CA THR A 15 -28.91 34.36 54.31
C THR A 15 -29.30 32.95 53.84
N LYS A 16 -30.03 32.19 54.67
CA LYS A 16 -30.52 30.84 54.30
C LYS A 16 -31.31 30.87 52.99
N THR A 17 -32.16 31.88 52.79
CA THR A 17 -32.95 32.09 51.58
C THR A 17 -32.08 32.33 50.35
N GLN A 18 -31.04 33.17 50.47
CA GLN A 18 -30.08 33.39 49.37
C GLN A 18 -29.29 32.11 49.04
N ARG A 19 -28.90 31.33 50.05
CA ARG A 19 -28.24 30.01 49.85
C ARG A 19 -29.16 29.02 49.14
N ASN A 20 -30.43 28.92 49.55
CA ASN A 20 -31.41 28.04 48.92
C ASN A 20 -31.72 28.45 47.48
N LYS A 21 -31.84 29.75 47.20
CA LYS A 21 -32.02 30.26 45.83
C LYS A 21 -30.83 29.89 44.94
N GLN A 22 -29.61 30.02 45.47
CA GLN A 22 -28.39 29.66 44.72
C GLN A 22 -28.25 28.15 44.53
N LYS A 23 -28.67 27.34 45.51
CA LYS A 23 -28.71 25.88 45.39
C LYS A 23 -29.67 25.44 44.27
N ARG A 24 -30.91 25.96 44.28
CA ARG A 24 -31.91 25.69 43.23
C ARG A 24 -31.42 26.11 41.83
N HIS A 25 -30.73 27.24 41.73
CA HIS A 25 -30.14 27.70 40.46
C HIS A 25 -29.08 26.72 39.94
N LYS A 26 -28.14 26.32 40.82
CA LYS A 26 -27.10 25.34 40.45
C LYS A 26 -27.67 23.99 40.05
N GLU A 27 -28.69 23.52 40.76
CA GLU A 27 -29.40 22.28 40.41
C GLU A 27 -30.08 22.40 39.04
N ARG A 28 -30.69 23.55 38.73
CA ARG A 28 -31.29 23.80 37.42
C ARG A 28 -30.25 23.82 36.30
N GLU A 29 -29.13 24.52 36.50
CA GLU A 29 -28.04 24.59 35.52
C GLU A 29 -27.42 23.21 35.27
N LEU A 30 -27.26 22.40 36.32
CA LEU A 30 -26.76 21.04 36.20
C LEU A 30 -27.72 20.14 35.40
N LEU A 31 -29.03 20.25 35.66
CA LEU A 31 -30.03 19.50 34.90
C LEU A 31 -30.07 19.95 33.44
N GLU A 32 -29.98 21.25 33.17
CA GLU A 32 -29.92 21.79 31.81
C GLU A 32 -28.67 21.29 31.06
N SER A 33 -27.51 21.24 31.72
CA SER A 33 -26.28 20.72 31.11
C SER A 33 -26.38 19.22 30.81
N GLN A 34 -26.90 18.43 31.75
CA GLN A 34 -27.13 16.99 31.57
C GLN A 34 -28.10 16.70 30.42
N LEU A 35 -29.21 17.45 30.33
CA LEU A 35 -30.17 17.31 29.23
C LEU A 35 -29.53 17.67 27.88
N LYS A 36 -28.67 18.68 27.83
CA LYS A 36 -27.95 19.07 26.60
C LYS A 36 -26.96 17.98 26.16
N GLU A 37 -26.21 17.40 27.09
CA GLU A 37 -25.28 16.30 26.82
C GLU A 37 -26.04 15.06 26.31
N LEU A 38 -27.15 14.69 26.96
CA LEU A 38 -27.98 13.56 26.52
C LEU A 38 -28.52 13.78 25.10
N LYS A 39 -29.02 14.98 24.79
CA LYS A 39 -29.48 15.33 23.43
C LYS A 39 -28.36 15.22 22.40
N ALA A 40 -27.16 15.70 22.72
CA ALA A 40 -26.00 15.58 21.83
C ALA A 40 -25.63 14.10 21.59
N ARG A 41 -25.68 13.28 22.63
CA ARG A 41 -25.39 11.84 22.54
C ARG A 41 -26.44 11.08 21.72
N ILE A 42 -27.72 11.39 21.87
CA ILE A 42 -28.79 10.82 21.05
C ILE A 42 -28.57 11.18 19.57
N LYS A 43 -28.29 12.46 19.27
CA LYS A 43 -28.00 12.90 17.90
C LYS A 43 -26.79 12.17 17.29
N GLN A 44 -25.75 11.90 18.09
CA GLN A 44 -24.60 11.11 17.64
C GLN A 44 -24.97 9.65 17.34
N LEU A 45 -25.87 9.05 18.12
CA LEU A 45 -26.33 7.68 17.89
C LEU A 45 -27.21 7.60 16.63
N GLU A 46 -28.06 8.59 16.40
CA GLU A 46 -28.91 8.68 15.20
C GLU A 46 -28.11 8.78 13.90
N THR A 47 -26.89 9.34 13.93
CA THR A 47 -26.02 9.44 12.74
C THR A 47 -25.18 8.19 12.47
N ILE A 48 -25.11 7.23 13.40
CA ILE A 48 -24.33 5.98 13.22
C ILE A 48 -24.75 5.18 11.97
N PRO A 49 -26.04 4.99 11.65
CA PRO A 49 -26.46 4.25 10.46
C PRO A 49 -25.97 4.89 9.16
N GLU A 50 -26.07 6.22 9.05
CA GLU A 50 -25.58 6.99 7.89
C GLU A 50 -24.05 6.92 7.77
N LEU A 51 -23.33 6.98 8.89
CA LEU A 51 -21.88 6.82 8.91
C LEU A 51 -21.45 5.39 8.51
N SER A 52 -22.20 4.37 8.96
CA SER A 52 -21.90 2.98 8.60
C SER A 52 -22.08 2.70 7.11
N THR A 53 -23.17 3.22 6.51
CA THR A 53 -23.46 3.07 5.08
C THR A 53 -22.50 3.87 4.19
N SER A 54 -22.14 5.09 4.58
CA SER A 54 -21.11 5.86 3.87
C SER A 54 -19.72 5.21 3.95
N THR A 55 -19.37 4.61 5.09
CA THR A 55 -18.10 3.88 5.25
C THR A 55 -18.08 2.58 4.42
N SER A 56 -19.17 1.80 4.40
CA SER A 56 -19.23 0.59 3.55
C SER A 56 -19.11 0.96 2.07
N ASN A 57 -19.88 1.94 1.59
CA ASN A 57 -19.87 2.36 0.19
C ASN A 57 -18.51 2.88 -0.26
N THR A 58 -17.81 3.65 0.58
CA THR A 58 -16.45 4.16 0.29
C THR A 58 -15.40 3.05 0.30
N THR A 59 -15.49 2.09 1.21
CA THR A 59 -14.59 0.92 1.21
C THR A 59 -14.81 0.04 -0.02
N GLU A 60 -16.06 -0.21 -0.42
CA GLU A 60 -16.40 -0.99 -1.61
C GLU A 60 -15.93 -0.31 -2.89
N THR A 61 -16.16 1.00 -3.06
CA THR A 61 -15.64 1.73 -4.23
C THR A 61 -14.11 1.82 -4.22
N SER A 62 -13.46 2.00 -3.07
CA SER A 62 -12.00 2.04 -2.99
C SER A 62 -11.33 0.69 -3.30
N THR A 63 -11.97 -0.42 -2.90
CA THR A 63 -11.48 -1.77 -3.16
C THR A 63 -11.72 -2.15 -4.62
N GLN A 64 -12.89 -1.82 -5.18
CA GLN A 64 -13.20 -2.02 -6.59
C GLN A 64 -12.27 -1.20 -7.49
N THR A 65 -12.04 0.07 -7.20
CA THR A 65 -11.12 0.92 -7.99
C THR A 65 -9.67 0.43 -7.90
N LYS A 66 -9.20 0.00 -6.71
CA LYS A 66 -7.88 -0.63 -6.58
C LYS A 66 -7.78 -1.95 -7.33
N GLN A 67 -8.81 -2.78 -7.30
CA GLN A 67 -8.86 -4.04 -8.04
C GLN A 67 -8.92 -3.82 -9.56
N GLN A 68 -9.73 -2.85 -10.02
CA GLN A 68 -9.79 -2.44 -11.42
C GLN A 68 -8.44 -1.90 -11.89
N GLN A 69 -7.81 -0.98 -11.16
CA GLN A 69 -6.47 -0.50 -11.49
C GLN A 69 -5.42 -1.62 -11.45
N ALA A 70 -5.50 -2.56 -10.50
CA ALA A 70 -4.60 -3.71 -10.45
C ALA A 70 -4.81 -4.65 -11.64
N ASN A 71 -6.06 -4.89 -12.05
CA ASN A 71 -6.41 -5.70 -13.21
C ASN A 71 -6.01 -5.00 -14.51
N GLU A 72 -6.28 -3.71 -14.67
CA GLU A 72 -5.82 -2.91 -15.82
C GLU A 72 -4.29 -2.93 -15.93
N ARG A 73 -3.58 -2.77 -14.81
CA ARG A 73 -2.11 -2.92 -14.77
C ARG A 73 -1.65 -4.33 -15.12
N ARG A 74 -2.41 -5.37 -14.74
CA ARG A 74 -2.11 -6.77 -15.09
C ARG A 74 -2.36 -7.04 -16.57
N VAL A 75 -3.46 -6.56 -17.14
CA VAL A 75 -3.78 -6.70 -18.58
C VAL A 75 -2.82 -5.88 -19.44
N GLN A 76 -2.40 -4.69 -19.00
CA GLN A 76 -1.33 -3.94 -19.67
C GLN A 76 0.05 -4.63 -19.54
N LYS A 77 0.27 -5.37 -18.45
CA LYS A 77 1.47 -6.21 -18.23
C LYS A 77 1.41 -7.58 -18.89
N GLU A 78 0.26 -8.02 -19.41
CA GLU A 78 0.21 -9.13 -20.37
C GLU A 78 0.90 -8.63 -21.64
N THR A 79 2.22 -8.73 -21.59
CA THR A 79 3.19 -8.23 -22.56
C THR A 79 2.69 -8.49 -23.96
N ARG A 80 2.58 -7.43 -24.77
CA ARG A 80 2.32 -7.52 -26.20
C ARG A 80 3.38 -8.44 -26.80
N LYS A 81 3.04 -9.72 -27.01
CA LYS A 81 3.93 -10.70 -27.61
C LYS A 81 4.18 -10.25 -29.04
N LEU A 82 5.36 -9.67 -29.29
CA LEU A 82 5.76 -9.31 -30.64
C LEU A 82 6.07 -10.61 -31.40
N GLY A 83 5.06 -11.18 -32.05
CA GLY A 83 5.18 -12.26 -33.05
C GLY A 83 5.78 -13.58 -32.58
N SER A 84 6.17 -13.72 -31.32
CA SER A 84 6.86 -14.91 -30.81
C SER A 84 5.93 -15.88 -30.09
N LYS A 85 6.19 -17.17 -30.30
CA LYS A 85 5.57 -18.27 -29.55
C LYS A 85 6.12 -18.38 -28.12
N HIS A 86 7.26 -17.74 -27.84
CA HIS A 86 7.94 -17.80 -26.56
C HIS A 86 7.52 -16.66 -25.63
N THR A 87 7.42 -16.96 -24.35
CA THR A 87 7.18 -15.98 -23.28
C THR A 87 8.51 -15.41 -22.78
N PRO A 88 8.59 -14.11 -22.43
CA PRO A 88 9.77 -13.54 -21.79
C PRO A 88 10.16 -14.36 -20.54
N LEU A 89 11.46 -14.41 -20.24
CA LEU A 89 11.93 -15.12 -19.06
C LEU A 89 11.53 -14.33 -17.80
N GLU A 90 10.94 -15.01 -16.83
CA GLU A 90 10.68 -14.42 -15.52
C GLU A 90 12.01 -14.01 -14.87
N THR A 91 12.14 -12.73 -14.53
CA THR A 91 13.31 -12.23 -13.79
C THR A 91 13.37 -12.91 -12.44
N PRO A 92 14.51 -13.52 -12.06
CA PRO A 92 14.67 -14.02 -10.70
C PRO A 92 14.55 -12.85 -9.71
N LEU A 93 14.11 -13.15 -8.49
CA LEU A 93 14.00 -12.15 -7.44
C LEU A 93 15.41 -11.80 -6.92
N GLU A 94 15.88 -10.60 -7.22
CA GLU A 94 17.18 -10.09 -6.80
C GLU A 94 17.07 -9.47 -5.40
N VAL A 95 17.17 -10.29 -4.34
CA VAL A 95 17.06 -9.84 -2.94
C VAL A 95 18.17 -10.41 -2.07
N LYS A 96 18.64 -9.59 -1.12
CA LYS A 96 19.53 -10.02 -0.05
C LYS A 96 18.74 -10.46 1.17
N LEU A 97 19.17 -11.56 1.77
CA LEU A 97 18.66 -12.01 3.07
C LEU A 97 19.31 -11.19 4.19
N SER A 98 18.69 -11.18 5.37
CA SER A 98 19.15 -10.40 6.52
C SER A 98 20.58 -10.74 6.93
N ASP A 99 20.95 -12.02 6.89
CA ASP A 99 22.30 -12.49 7.25
C ASP A 99 23.37 -12.15 6.20
N GLU A 100 22.96 -11.81 4.97
CA GLU A 100 23.85 -11.41 3.88
C GLU A 100 23.96 -9.90 3.71
N LEU A 101 23.19 -9.12 4.48
CA LEU A 101 23.17 -7.67 4.38
C LEU A 101 24.42 -7.11 5.08
N SER A 102 25.30 -6.49 4.30
CA SER A 102 26.53 -5.90 4.84
C SER A 102 26.28 -4.50 5.41
N ASP A 103 26.95 -4.17 6.50
CA ASP A 103 26.87 -2.85 7.16
C ASP A 103 27.42 -1.68 6.31
N SER A 104 28.23 -1.96 5.29
CA SER A 104 28.87 -0.95 4.44
C SER A 104 28.65 -1.19 2.95
N LEU A 105 28.43 -0.10 2.18
CA LEU A 105 28.30 -0.15 0.72
C LEU A 105 29.58 -0.60 0.01
N ARG A 106 30.75 -0.46 0.65
CA ARG A 106 32.03 -0.89 0.06
C ARG A 106 32.15 -2.42 0.03
N THR A 107 31.52 -3.11 0.98
CA THR A 107 31.49 -4.57 1.07
C THR A 107 30.27 -5.19 0.36
N LEU A 108 29.30 -4.36 -0.02
CA LEU A 108 28.09 -4.82 -0.69
C LEU A 108 28.43 -5.37 -2.08
N LYS A 109 28.15 -6.66 -2.28
CA LYS A 109 28.21 -7.27 -3.59
C LYS A 109 26.91 -6.97 -4.34
N PRO A 110 26.96 -6.39 -5.55
CA PRO A 110 25.77 -6.20 -6.35
C PRO A 110 25.21 -7.56 -6.75
N GLU A 111 23.91 -7.71 -6.62
CA GLU A 111 23.17 -8.88 -7.07
C GLU A 111 22.59 -8.63 -8.45
N GLY A 112 22.25 -9.73 -9.12
CA GLY A 112 21.56 -9.67 -10.39
C GLY A 112 22.45 -9.50 -11.61
N ASN A 113 21.81 -9.52 -12.78
CA ASN A 113 22.49 -9.32 -14.05
C ASN A 113 21.71 -8.36 -14.93
N LEU A 114 22.29 -7.16 -15.08
CA LEU A 114 21.68 -6.03 -15.79
C LEU A 114 21.37 -6.33 -17.27
N LEU A 115 22.12 -7.23 -17.91
CA LEU A 115 21.85 -7.61 -19.29
C LEU A 115 20.48 -8.26 -19.44
N TYR A 116 20.10 -9.11 -18.48
CA TYR A 116 18.79 -9.77 -18.50
C TYR A 116 17.67 -8.78 -18.21
N ASP A 117 17.87 -7.84 -17.28
CA ASP A 117 16.89 -6.80 -17.00
C ASP A 117 16.65 -5.87 -18.20
N GLN A 118 17.73 -5.42 -18.86
CA GLN A 118 17.63 -4.63 -20.08
C GLN A 118 16.94 -5.40 -21.22
N MET A 119 17.27 -6.68 -21.41
CA MET A 119 16.62 -7.52 -22.41
C MET A 119 15.12 -7.68 -22.11
N ASN A 120 14.76 -7.88 -20.84
CA ASN A 120 13.35 -7.99 -20.43
C ASN A 120 12.60 -6.67 -20.59
N LYS A 121 13.25 -5.51 -20.38
CA LYS A 121 12.69 -4.20 -20.70
C LYS A 121 12.41 -4.06 -22.21
N LEU A 122 13.33 -4.48 -23.07
CA LEU A 122 13.15 -4.44 -24.53
C LEU A 122 12.09 -5.42 -25.03
N GLN A 123 11.95 -6.57 -24.38
CA GLN A 123 10.92 -7.56 -24.71
C GLN A 123 9.53 -7.12 -24.22
N SER A 124 9.44 -6.58 -22.99
CA SER A 124 8.18 -6.08 -22.43
C SER A 124 7.68 -4.83 -23.14
N SER A 125 8.57 -3.96 -23.64
CA SER A 125 8.20 -2.83 -24.50
C SER A 125 7.78 -3.25 -25.91
N GLY A 126 7.98 -4.51 -26.28
CA GLY A 126 7.68 -5.04 -27.61
C GLY A 126 8.62 -4.52 -28.69
N MET A 127 9.82 -4.05 -28.34
CA MET A 127 10.85 -3.65 -29.32
C MET A 127 11.63 -4.86 -29.85
N VAL A 128 11.82 -5.87 -29.00
CA VAL A 128 12.54 -7.11 -29.33
C VAL A 128 11.63 -8.30 -29.09
N GLU A 129 11.56 -9.21 -30.04
CA GLU A 129 10.82 -10.47 -29.83
C GLU A 129 11.59 -11.44 -28.94
N VAL A 130 10.85 -12.24 -28.18
CA VAL A 130 11.45 -13.29 -27.35
C VAL A 130 11.93 -14.44 -28.24
N ARG A 131 13.22 -14.80 -28.17
CA ARG A 131 13.79 -15.93 -28.92
C ARG A 131 14.52 -16.90 -28.00
N LYS A 132 14.51 -18.18 -28.38
CA LYS A 132 15.39 -19.20 -27.79
C LYS A 132 16.58 -19.44 -28.72
N GLN A 133 17.75 -19.69 -28.15
CA GLN A 133 18.91 -20.07 -28.94
C GLN A 133 18.62 -21.33 -29.76
N SER A 134 18.81 -21.23 -31.08
CA SER A 134 18.70 -22.36 -31.99
C SER A 134 20.03 -23.12 -32.02
N LYS A 135 20.00 -24.39 -31.64
CA LYS A 135 21.17 -25.27 -31.76
C LYS A 135 21.22 -25.80 -33.19
N GLN A 136 22.40 -25.73 -33.82
CA GLN A 136 22.62 -26.36 -35.11
C GLN A 136 22.59 -27.88 -34.94
N LYS A 137 21.45 -28.49 -35.30
CA LYS A 137 21.28 -29.95 -35.29
C LYS A 137 20.85 -30.39 -36.68
N ARG A 138 21.51 -31.43 -37.20
CA ARG A 138 21.10 -32.06 -38.46
C ARG A 138 19.93 -33.00 -38.19
N LYS A 139 18.91 -32.97 -39.06
CA LYS A 139 17.78 -33.91 -39.01
C LYS A 139 18.24 -35.35 -39.28
N TYR A 140 19.18 -35.53 -40.20
CA TYR A 140 19.70 -36.83 -40.61
C TYR A 140 21.20 -36.94 -40.32
N LYS A 141 21.63 -38.16 -39.98
CA LYS A 141 23.05 -38.47 -39.81
C LYS A 141 23.76 -38.36 -41.16
N LYS A 142 24.93 -37.74 -41.19
CA LYS A 142 25.77 -37.71 -42.40
C LYS A 142 26.30 -39.12 -42.63
N LYS A 143 26.05 -39.69 -43.82
CA LYS A 143 26.70 -40.94 -44.22
C LYS A 143 28.19 -40.64 -44.38
N VAL A 144 29.00 -41.22 -43.51
CA VAL A 144 30.46 -41.16 -43.62
C VAL A 144 30.86 -42.37 -44.45
N THR A 145 31.40 -42.12 -45.64
CA THR A 145 31.95 -43.14 -46.52
C THR A 145 33.43 -42.90 -46.68
N GLU A 146 34.19 -43.99 -46.68
CA GLU A 146 35.59 -43.97 -47.05
C GLU A 146 35.77 -43.69 -48.55
N LYS A 147 36.84 -42.97 -48.92
CA LYS A 147 37.15 -42.70 -50.33
C LYS A 147 37.59 -44.00 -51.03
N TRP A 148 37.31 -44.12 -52.33
CA TRP A 148 37.65 -45.29 -53.14
C TRP A 148 39.14 -45.65 -53.10
N THR A 149 40.02 -44.64 -53.08
CA THR A 149 41.48 -44.83 -52.99
C THR A 149 41.93 -45.65 -51.79
N TYR A 150 41.21 -45.56 -50.66
CA TYR A 150 41.53 -46.36 -49.46
C TYR A 150 40.82 -47.71 -49.47
N LYS A 151 39.67 -47.82 -50.15
CA LYS A 151 38.94 -49.09 -50.28
C LYS A 151 39.62 -50.07 -51.23
N ASP A 152 40.15 -49.56 -52.33
CA ASP A 152 40.76 -50.37 -53.39
C ASP A 152 42.28 -50.53 -53.20
N PHE A 153 42.79 -50.17 -52.02
CA PHE A 153 44.21 -50.30 -51.70
C PHE A 153 44.59 -51.78 -51.62
N LYS A 154 45.34 -52.24 -52.61
CA LYS A 154 45.93 -53.58 -52.67
C LYS A 154 47.43 -53.44 -52.42
N TRP A 155 47.94 -54.32 -51.57
CA TRP A 155 49.35 -54.42 -51.22
C TRP A 155 50.19 -54.92 -52.40
#